data_AF-A0A6B2H9G1-F1
#
_entry.id   AF-A0A6B2H9G1-F1
#
_cell.length_a   1.000
_cell.length_b   1.000
_cell.length_c   1.000
_cell.angle_alpha   90.00
_cell.angle_beta   90.00
_cell.angle_gamma   90.00
#
_symmetry.space_group_name_H-M   'P 1'
#
loop_
_entity.id
_entity.type
_entity.pdbx_description
1 polymer ?
#
loop_
_entity_poly.entity_id
_entity_poly.type
_entity_poly.pdbx_seq_one_letter_code
_entity_poly.pdbx_strand_id
1 'polypeptide(L)'
;MILEGLKTYSRKEVLKAFKHLRYVRDNNTYFLYLIFEGNACVYVGETSNIFWRMAKHKAKCSDSSQIYLREYTSKEEVLRLEKHFIWMLKPKFNNRYCLEGQLELFAA
;
A
#
# COMPACT_ATOMS: atom_id res chain seq x y z
N MET A 1 -6.51 -17.37 3.75
CA MET A 1 -7.14 -16.21 3.06
C MET A 1 -6.06 -15.16 2.76
N ILE A 2 -5.94 -14.66 1.53
CA ILE A 2 -4.83 -13.80 1.04
C ILE A 2 -4.57 -12.51 1.88
N LEU A 3 -5.52 -12.11 2.73
CA LEU A 3 -5.45 -10.90 3.56
C LEU A 3 -5.25 -11.18 5.07
N GLU A 4 -4.96 -12.42 5.46
CA GLU A 4 -4.74 -12.77 6.87
C GLU A 4 -3.59 -11.96 7.49
N GLY A 5 -3.88 -11.33 8.64
CA GLY A 5 -2.93 -10.50 9.37
C GLY A 5 -2.86 -9.03 8.93
N LEU A 6 -3.57 -8.61 7.88
CA LEU A 6 -3.74 -7.19 7.56
C LEU A 6 -4.86 -6.59 8.40
N LYS A 7 -4.59 -5.45 9.01
CA LYS A 7 -5.60 -4.66 9.71
C LYS A 7 -6.37 -3.81 8.71
N THR A 8 -7.69 -3.74 8.86
CA THR A 8 -8.55 -2.96 7.97
C THR A 8 -8.84 -1.58 8.58
N TYR A 9 -8.78 -0.56 7.74
CA TYR A 9 -9.04 0.83 8.09
C TYR A 9 -9.79 1.55 6.97
N SER A 10 -10.51 2.61 7.31
CA SER A 10 -10.82 3.70 6.38
C SER A 10 -9.64 4.67 6.28
N ARG A 11 -9.65 5.54 5.25
CA ARG A 11 -8.61 6.60 5.11
C ARG A 11 -8.51 7.50 6.35
N LYS A 12 -9.66 7.86 6.93
CA LYS A 12 -9.72 8.72 8.13
C LYS A 12 -9.09 8.03 9.33
N GLU A 13 -9.32 6.73 9.50
CA GLU A 13 -8.74 5.95 10.60
C GLU A 13 -7.23 5.82 10.47
N VAL A 14 -6.69 5.59 9.27
CA VAL A 14 -5.23 5.59 9.06
C VAL A 14 -4.62 6.94 9.44
N LEU A 15 -5.21 8.05 8.97
CA LEU A 15 -4.71 9.39 9.29
C LEU A 15 -4.77 9.70 10.79
N LYS A 16 -5.77 9.17 11.51
CA LYS A 16 -5.89 9.31 12.96
C LYS A 16 -4.87 8.44 13.70
N ALA A 17 -4.80 7.14 13.39
CA ALA A 17 -3.95 6.17 14.06
C ALA A 17 -2.45 6.48 13.87
N PHE A 18 -2.07 6.92 12.66
CA PHE A 18 -0.68 7.17 12.29
C PHE A 18 -0.31 8.66 12.28
N LYS A 19 -1.10 9.53 12.94
CA LYS A 19 -0.84 10.97 13.03
C LYS A 19 0.55 11.30 13.57
N HIS A 20 1.08 10.46 14.47
CA HIS A 20 2.43 10.61 15.03
C HIS A 20 3.53 10.55 13.96
N LEU A 21 3.32 9.81 12.86
CA LEU A 21 4.27 9.74 11.73
C LEU A 21 4.35 11.04 10.91
N ARG A 22 3.49 12.03 11.15
CA ARG A 22 3.49 13.31 10.42
C ARG A 22 4.83 14.04 10.51
N TYR A 23 5.51 13.92 11.65
CA TYR A 23 6.76 14.65 11.96
C TYR A 23 7.99 13.74 11.97
N VAL A 24 7.82 12.44 11.67
CA VAL A 24 8.93 11.48 11.61
C VAL A 24 9.64 11.63 10.27
N ARG A 25 10.93 11.96 10.31
CA ARG A 25 11.80 12.07 9.12
C ARG A 25 12.38 10.73 8.72
N ASP A 26 12.95 10.02 9.69
CA ASP A 26 13.57 8.72 9.50
C ASP A 26 12.70 7.65 10.14
N ASN A 27 12.23 6.70 9.33
CA ASN A 27 11.42 5.59 9.80
C ASN A 27 12.03 4.27 9.33
N ASN A 28 12.24 3.36 10.28
CA ASN A 28 12.72 2.00 10.03
C ASN A 28 11.57 0.98 9.92
N THR A 29 10.33 1.47 9.93
CA THR A 29 9.14 0.67 9.69
C THR A 29 8.63 0.88 8.26
N TYR A 30 8.32 -0.22 7.58
CA TYR A 30 7.74 -0.25 6.25
C TYR A 30 6.31 -0.75 6.29
N PHE A 31 5.45 -0.19 5.45
CA PHE A 31 4.04 -0.50 5.40
C PHE A 31 3.67 -1.03 4.03
N LEU A 32 3.02 -2.19 3.99
CA LEU A 32 2.28 -2.65 2.83
C LEU A 32 0.82 -2.27 3.00
N TYR A 33 0.24 -1.63 1.98
CA TYR A 33 -1.18 -1.27 1.99
C TYR A 33 -1.88 -1.63 0.68
N LEU A 34 -3.12 -2.09 0.80
CA LEU A 34 -4.01 -2.39 -0.30
C LEU A 34 -5.28 -1.57 -0.14
N ILE A 35 -5.73 -0.93 -1.21
CA ILE A 35 -6.96 -0.14 -1.25
C ILE A 35 -7.99 -0.95 -2.02
N PHE A 36 -9.15 -1.17 -1.40
CA PHE A 36 -10.29 -1.85 -1.97
C PHE A 36 -11.48 -0.91 -2.08
N GLU A 37 -12.21 -1.02 -3.20
CA GLU A 37 -13.53 -0.41 -3.38
C GLU A 37 -14.55 -1.54 -3.57
N GLY A 38 -15.40 -1.75 -2.56
CA GLY A 38 -16.21 -2.97 -2.48
C GLY A 38 -15.29 -4.21 -2.44
N ASN A 39 -15.49 -5.14 -3.38
CA ASN A 39 -14.71 -6.39 -3.47
C ASN A 39 -13.51 -6.29 -4.42
N ALA A 40 -13.25 -5.14 -5.04
CA ALA A 40 -12.18 -4.97 -6.02
C ALA A 40 -10.96 -4.26 -5.41
N CYS A 41 -9.78 -4.87 -5.52
CA CYS A 41 -8.53 -4.19 -5.21
C CYS A 41 -8.25 -3.14 -6.29
N VAL A 42 -8.18 -1.87 -5.89
CA VAL A 42 -7.95 -0.77 -6.83
C VAL A 42 -6.52 -0.27 -6.82
N TYR A 43 -5.78 -0.50 -5.74
CA TYR A 43 -4.38 -0.10 -5.62
C TYR A 43 -3.63 -0.94 -4.59
N VAL A 44 -2.37 -1.24 -4.87
CA VAL A 44 -1.42 -1.83 -3.93
C VAL A 44 -0.22 -0.89 -3.84
N GLY A 45 0.31 -0.67 -2.65
CA GLY A 45 1.53 0.11 -2.51
C GLY A 45 2.32 -0.18 -1.26
N GLU A 46 3.56 0.27 -1.27
CA GLU A 46 4.40 0.37 -0.08
C GLU A 46 4.76 1.81 0.30
N THR A 47 5.15 2.01 1.56
CA THR A 47 5.69 3.27 2.06
C THR A 47 6.37 3.07 3.42
N SER A 48 7.39 3.88 3.74
CA SER A 48 7.88 4.04 5.12
C SER A 48 7.08 5.05 5.93
N ASN A 49 6.17 5.81 5.32
CA ASN A 49 5.30 6.76 6.01
C ASN A 49 3.87 6.67 5.49
N ILE A 50 3.02 5.90 6.20
CA ILE A 50 1.65 5.64 5.78
C ILE A 50 0.74 6.87 5.92
N PHE A 51 1.02 7.75 6.89
CA PHE A 51 0.26 8.98 7.09
C PHE A 51 0.32 9.88 5.86
N TRP A 52 1.53 10.25 5.42
CA TRP A 52 1.69 11.12 4.26
C TRP A 52 1.22 10.44 2.96
N ARG A 53 1.35 9.12 2.88
CA ARG A 53 0.84 8.37 1.72
C ARG A 53 -0.68 8.44 1.62
N MET A 54 -1.40 8.24 2.73
CA MET A 54 -2.87 8.38 2.75
C MET A 54 -3.35 9.81 2.61
N ALA A 55 -2.57 10.80 3.07
CA ALA A 55 -2.87 12.21 2.83
C ALA A 55 -2.82 12.56 1.32
N LYS A 56 -1.87 11.97 0.58
CA LYS A 56 -1.72 12.18 -0.87
C LYS A 56 -2.73 11.41 -1.71
N HIS A 57 -3.13 10.21 -1.30
CA HIS A 57 -4.04 9.34 -2.07
C HIS A 57 -5.53 9.73 -2.02
N LYS A 58 -5.84 11.03 -1.86
CA LYS A 58 -7.24 11.50 -1.85
C LYS A 58 -8.01 11.07 -3.11
N ALA A 59 -7.36 11.05 -4.28
CA ALA A 59 -7.99 10.67 -5.55
C ALA A 59 -8.13 9.15 -5.76
N LYS A 60 -7.43 8.32 -4.96
CA LYS A 60 -7.49 6.84 -5.06
C LYS A 60 -8.40 6.21 -4.00
N CYS A 61 -8.90 7.01 -3.06
CA CYS A 61 -9.79 6.57 -2.00
C CYS A 61 -11.11 7.33 -2.10
N SER A 62 -12.20 6.61 -2.34
CA SER A 62 -13.56 7.03 -2.06
C SER A 62 -13.86 6.92 -0.54
N ASP A 63 -15.01 7.45 -0.11
CA ASP A 63 -15.44 7.34 1.30
C ASP A 63 -15.77 5.91 1.73
N SER A 64 -16.05 5.02 0.76
CA SER A 64 -16.29 3.59 0.98
C SER A 64 -15.03 2.73 0.85
N SER A 65 -13.86 3.35 0.60
CA SER A 65 -12.61 2.60 0.42
C SER A 65 -12.15 1.93 1.71
N GLN A 66 -11.77 0.66 1.60
CA GLN A 66 -11.15 -0.12 2.66
C GLN A 66 -9.66 -0.24 2.42
N ILE A 67 -8.87 0.06 3.44
CA ILE A 67 -7.41 0.02 3.42
C ILE A 67 -6.97 -1.13 4.30
N TYR A 68 -6.43 -2.18 3.67
CA TYR A 68 -5.76 -3.26 4.37
C TYR A 68 -4.30 -2.88 4.55
N LEU A 69 -3.80 -2.92 5.78
CA LEU A 69 -2.49 -2.40 6.15
C LEU A 69 -1.73 -3.39 7.06
N ARG A 70 -0.44 -3.56 6.80
CA ARG A 70 0.47 -4.29 7.68
C ARG A 70 1.86 -3.66 7.71
N GLU A 71 2.48 -3.75 8.90
CA GLU A 71 3.81 -3.26 9.20
C GLU A 71 4.86 -4.36 9.06
N TYR A 72 6.06 -3.97 8.63
CA TYR A 72 7.22 -4.82 8.42
C TYR A 72 8.50 -4.09 8.80
N THR A 73 9.53 -4.86 9.12
CA THR A 73 10.88 -4.35 9.44
C THR A 73 11.86 -4.47 8.28
N SER A 74 11.55 -5.29 7.26
CA SER A 74 12.35 -5.42 6.03
C SER A 74 11.70 -4.70 4.85
N LYS A 75 12.48 -3.84 4.20
CA LYS A 75 12.08 -3.16 2.96
C LYS A 75 11.96 -4.13 1.80
N GLU A 76 12.91 -5.06 1.71
CA GLU A 76 13.00 -6.07 0.65
C GLU A 76 11.76 -6.98 0.67
N GLU A 77 11.32 -7.38 1.87
CA GLU A 77 10.12 -8.17 2.05
C GLU A 77 8.88 -7.44 1.52
N VAL A 78 8.70 -6.17 1.91
CA VAL A 78 7.54 -5.36 1.51
C VAL A 78 7.52 -5.13 0.00
N LEU A 79 8.67 -4.84 -0.62
CA LEU A 79 8.78 -4.68 -2.08
C LEU A 79 8.41 -5.96 -2.83
N ARG A 80 8.84 -7.13 -2.33
CA ARG A 80 8.49 -8.43 -2.92
C ARG A 80 6.98 -8.68 -2.81
N LEU A 81 6.39 -8.38 -1.65
CA LEU A 81 4.95 -8.54 -1.43
C LEU A 81 4.13 -7.58 -2.28
N GLU A 82 4.52 -6.31 -2.39
CA GLU A 82 3.87 -5.33 -3.26
C GLU A 82 3.78 -5.86 -4.69
N LYS A 83 4.91 -6.31 -5.26
CA LYS A 83 4.96 -6.91 -6.60
C LYS A 83 4.05 -8.12 -6.73
N HIS A 84 4.09 -9.03 -5.75
CA HIS A 84 3.25 -10.22 -5.72
C HIS A 84 1.74 -9.87 -5.75
N PHE A 85 1.31 -8.94 -4.91
CA PHE A 85 -0.09 -8.51 -4.86
C PHE A 85 -0.53 -7.74 -6.11
N ILE A 86 0.33 -6.90 -6.69
CA ILE A 86 0.04 -6.22 -7.97
C ILE A 86 -0.19 -7.26 -9.06
N TRP A 87 0.68 -8.27 -9.15
CA TRP A 87 0.58 -9.32 -10.17
C TRP A 87 -0.68 -10.17 -10.01
N MET A 88 -1.01 -10.57 -8.77
CA MET A 88 -2.20 -11.38 -8.49
C MET A 88 -3.52 -10.59 -8.67
N LEU A 89 -3.58 -9.36 -8.19
CA LEU A 89 -4.84 -8.61 -8.08
C LEU A 89 -5.10 -7.66 -9.25
N LYS A 90 -4.06 -7.35 -10.05
CA LYS A 90 -4.12 -6.45 -11.23
C LYS A 90 -4.88 -5.13 -10.97
N PRO A 91 -4.53 -4.39 -9.91
CA PRO A 91 -5.29 -3.20 -9.50
C PRO A 91 -5.22 -2.07 -10.55
N LYS A 92 -6.36 -1.44 -10.83
CA LYS A 92 -6.55 -0.41 -11.88
C LYS A 92 -5.65 0.82 -11.77
N PHE A 93 -5.08 1.10 -10.60
CA PHE A 93 -4.20 2.25 -10.36
C PHE A 93 -2.71 1.91 -10.31
N ASN A 94 -2.32 0.64 -10.52
CA ASN A 94 -0.93 0.21 -10.63
C ASN A 94 -0.49 -0.03 -12.08
N ASN A 95 -1.22 0.49 -13.08
CA ASN A 95 -1.01 0.20 -14.51
C ASN A 95 0.43 0.35 -15.03
N ARG A 96 1.29 1.16 -14.38
CA ARG A 96 2.71 1.25 -14.71
C ARG A 96 3.48 -0.06 -14.49
N TYR A 97 3.08 -0.87 -13.50
CA TYR A 97 3.69 -2.17 -13.18
C TYR A 97 3.10 -3.35 -13.97
N CYS A 98 2.02 -3.12 -14.75
CA CYS A 98 1.38 -4.15 -15.55
C CYS A 98 1.87 -4.18 -17.01
N LEU A 99 2.90 -3.40 -17.35
CA LEU A 99 3.55 -3.44 -18.66
C LEU A 99 4.73 -4.41 -18.62
N GLU A 100 4.74 -5.34 -19.57
CA GLU A 100 5.61 -6.52 -19.65
C GLU A 100 7.13 -6.21 -19.62
N GLY A 101 7.53 -4.95 -19.86
CA GLY A 101 8.93 -4.50 -19.90
C GLY A 101 9.42 -3.64 -18.73
N GLN A 102 8.62 -3.40 -17.67
CA GLN A 102 9.08 -2.57 -16.52
C GLN A 102 9.47 -3.36 -15.26
N LEU A 103 9.44 -4.70 -15.31
CA LEU A 103 9.97 -5.55 -14.24
C LEU A 103 11.52 -5.61 -14.23
N GLU A 104 12.18 -5.11 -15.27
CA GLU A 104 13.64 -5.17 -15.46
C GLU A 104 14.46 -4.13 -14.67
N LEU A 105 13.92 -3.52 -13.60
CA LEU A 105 14.70 -2.57 -12.80
C LEU A 105 15.56 -3.19 -11.69
N PHE A 106 15.70 -4.52 -11.62
CA PHE A 106 16.56 -5.18 -10.63
C PHE A 106 17.27 -6.45 -11.13
N ALA A 107 17.51 -6.58 -12.44
CA ALA A 107 18.51 -7.52 -12.95
C ALA A 107 19.85 -6.76 -13.12
N ALA A 108 20.53 -6.51 -12.00
CA ALA A 108 21.96 -6.20 -11.94
C ALA A 108 22.46 -6.47 -10.52
#